data_AF-A0A971ACM7-F1
#
_entry.id   AF-A0A971ACM7-F1
#
_cell.length_a   1.000
_cell.length_b   1.000
_cell.length_c   1.000
_cell.angle_alpha   90.00
_cell.angle_beta   90.00
_cell.angle_gamma   90.00
#
_symmetry.space_group_name_H-M   'P 1'
#
loop_
_entity.id
_entity.type
_entity.pdbx_description
1 polymer ?
#
loop_
_entity_poly.entity_id
_entity_poly.type
_entity_poly.pdbx_seq_one_letter_code
_entity_poly.pdbx_strand_id
1 'polypeptide(L)'
;MTGPKEQSGVRFDLETRHGDILAVLEHGETERATELCRELLDEYPGDVKAHLLMGDILAAREDWGTADQWYQAAEEMGGGPEATERRAAARAMLQRHAAFPPVESQPEDLQRRSNAVRSIFMAAGTVAVLALTIALVAVFSRPAPMSTTRRTRPTPDVVSSTPATRAGLPPGRPGTQGADAGPGSGTSPAARAPGPAPATPAGSGRLMTAPATDQDRVIAQAVSALTWPNGVSMAGEVSVMMDPYQGYCVLTFRIPDTLPEGRLYETVLQQAYQVVLAALAADGSVRGLTLRALYTSPGANRAQQTVQAFRANTTRQTVADFAARHPVNAQSLTTYVFATAWWNPAVPTGQ
;
A
#
# COMPACT_ATOMS: atom_id res chain seq x y z
N MET A 1 -32.33 -57.00 -7.28
CA MET A 1 -32.57 -56.39 -8.60
C MET A 1 -33.31 -55.06 -8.38
N THR A 2 -32.58 -54.03 -7.95
CA THR A 2 -33.07 -52.65 -7.94
C THR A 2 -33.16 -52.19 -9.40
N GLY A 3 -34.34 -51.72 -9.80
CA GLY A 3 -34.68 -51.53 -11.21
C GLY A 3 -34.04 -50.28 -11.84
N PRO A 4 -33.98 -50.20 -13.17
CA PRO A 4 -33.39 -49.08 -13.91
C PRO A 4 -34.04 -47.71 -13.66
N LYS A 5 -35.25 -47.67 -13.08
CA LYS A 5 -35.93 -46.42 -12.71
C LYS A 5 -35.34 -45.73 -11.47
N GLU A 6 -34.82 -46.48 -10.51
CA GLU A 6 -34.29 -45.93 -9.26
C GLU A 6 -32.92 -45.29 -9.47
N GLN A 7 -32.08 -45.92 -10.30
CA GLN A 7 -30.78 -45.35 -10.71
C GLN A 7 -30.93 -44.08 -11.55
N SER A 8 -32.01 -43.96 -12.34
CA SER A 8 -32.29 -42.75 -13.12
C SER A 8 -32.70 -41.55 -12.25
N GLY A 9 -33.39 -41.80 -11.13
CA GLY A 9 -33.79 -40.74 -10.20
C GLY A 9 -32.62 -40.18 -9.40
N VAL A 10 -31.77 -41.07 -8.86
CA VAL A 10 -30.56 -40.67 -8.11
C VAL A 10 -29.59 -39.89 -8.99
N ARG A 11 -29.40 -40.30 -10.25
CA ARG A 11 -28.53 -39.59 -11.18
C ARG A 11 -29.01 -38.17 -11.47
N PHE A 12 -30.32 -37.97 -11.63
CA PHE A 12 -30.89 -36.65 -11.88
C PHE A 12 -30.77 -35.72 -10.67
N ASP A 13 -30.91 -36.27 -9.45
CA ASP A 13 -30.70 -35.51 -8.21
C ASP A 13 -29.23 -35.07 -8.05
N LEU A 14 -28.27 -35.98 -8.30
CA LEU A 14 -26.83 -35.66 -8.25
C LEU A 14 -26.44 -34.57 -9.25
N GLU A 15 -26.87 -34.67 -10.51
CA GLU A 15 -26.56 -33.68 -11.54
C GLU A 15 -27.11 -32.29 -11.18
N THR A 16 -28.30 -32.23 -10.58
CA THR A 16 -28.91 -30.97 -10.11
C THR A 16 -28.08 -30.37 -8.97
N ARG A 17 -27.76 -31.17 -7.94
CA ARG A 17 -26.96 -30.71 -6.79
C ARG A 17 -25.56 -30.26 -7.19
N HIS A 18 -24.92 -30.92 -8.15
CA HIS A 18 -23.64 -30.46 -8.72
C HIS A 18 -23.78 -29.08 -9.39
N GLY A 19 -24.87 -28.87 -10.14
CA GLY A 19 -25.16 -27.60 -10.79
C GLY A 19 -25.34 -26.47 -9.78
N ASP A 20 -26.06 -26.72 -8.68
CA ASP A 20 -26.27 -25.74 -7.62
C ASP A 20 -24.96 -25.34 -6.93
N ILE A 21 -24.10 -26.31 -6.63
CA ILE A 21 -22.77 -26.06 -6.04
C ILE A 21 -21.92 -25.19 -6.98
N LEU A 22 -21.90 -25.52 -8.28
CA LEU A 22 -21.17 -24.75 -9.29
C LEU A 22 -21.67 -23.31 -9.40
N ALA A 23 -22.99 -23.12 -9.45
CA ALA A 23 -23.58 -21.79 -9.53
C ALA A 23 -23.21 -20.91 -8.31
N VAL A 24 -23.27 -21.47 -7.10
CA VAL A 24 -22.88 -20.77 -5.88
C VAL A 24 -21.38 -20.44 -5.88
N LEU A 25 -20.53 -21.34 -6.39
CA LEU A 25 -19.11 -21.10 -6.52
C LEU A 25 -18.79 -19.99 -7.55
N GLU A 26 -19.49 -19.94 -8.68
CA GLU A 26 -19.33 -18.89 -9.70
C GLU A 26 -19.70 -17.50 -9.16
N HIS A 27 -20.61 -17.42 -8.19
CA HIS A 27 -20.94 -16.19 -7.48
C HIS A 27 -19.93 -15.80 -6.39
N GLY A 28 -18.91 -16.64 -6.15
CA GLY A 28 -17.87 -16.40 -5.15
C GLY A 28 -18.28 -16.72 -3.71
N GLU A 29 -19.43 -17.37 -3.51
CA GLU A 29 -19.95 -17.73 -2.18
C GLU A 29 -19.34 -19.05 -1.68
N THR A 30 -18.03 -19.04 -1.43
CA THR A 30 -17.26 -20.27 -1.14
C THR A 30 -17.71 -21.02 0.12
N GLU A 31 -18.24 -20.30 1.12
CA GLU A 31 -18.79 -20.83 2.36
C GLU A 31 -20.02 -21.69 2.08
N ARG A 32 -20.96 -21.14 1.32
CA ARG A 32 -22.21 -21.81 0.98
C ARG A 32 -21.96 -23.00 0.06
N ALA A 33 -21.05 -22.86 -0.90
CA ALA A 33 -20.62 -23.96 -1.75
C ALA A 33 -19.99 -25.11 -0.93
N THR A 34 -19.18 -24.77 0.10
CA THR A 34 -18.58 -25.76 1.00
C THR A 34 -19.65 -26.57 1.75
N GLU A 35 -20.68 -25.89 2.28
CA GLU A 35 -21.79 -26.54 3.00
C GLU A 35 -22.53 -27.52 2.10
N LEU A 36 -22.99 -27.06 0.94
CA LEU A 36 -23.71 -27.89 -0.03
C LEU A 36 -22.88 -29.10 -0.49
N CYS A 37 -21.58 -28.89 -0.74
CA CYS A 37 -20.69 -29.96 -1.15
C CYS A 37 -20.41 -30.97 -0.03
N ARG A 38 -20.39 -30.54 1.25
CA ARG A 38 -20.30 -31.45 2.40
C ARG A 38 -21.55 -32.28 2.58
N GLU A 39 -22.73 -31.64 2.53
CA GLU A 39 -24.01 -32.34 2.59
C GLU A 39 -24.10 -33.42 1.50
N LEU A 40 -23.64 -33.10 0.29
CA LEU A 40 -23.59 -34.04 -0.82
C LEU A 40 -22.63 -35.21 -0.56
N LEU A 41 -21.44 -34.94 -0.01
CA LEU A 41 -20.44 -35.97 0.31
C LEU A 41 -20.83 -36.83 1.52
N ASP A 42 -21.60 -36.30 2.46
CA ASP A 42 -22.15 -37.05 3.59
C ASP A 42 -23.17 -38.09 3.08
N GLU A 43 -23.96 -37.75 2.06
CA GLU A 43 -24.93 -38.65 1.43
C GLU A 43 -24.29 -39.58 0.40
N TYR A 44 -23.31 -39.09 -0.37
CA TYR A 44 -22.64 -39.80 -1.45
C TYR A 44 -21.10 -39.71 -1.33
N PRO A 45 -20.48 -40.43 -0.38
CA PRO A 45 -19.05 -40.33 -0.09
C PRO A 45 -18.14 -40.87 -1.20
N GLY A 46 -18.70 -41.54 -2.21
CA GLY A 46 -17.97 -42.03 -3.39
C GLY A 46 -18.17 -41.17 -4.66
N ASP A 47 -18.84 -40.03 -4.56
CA ASP A 47 -19.09 -39.18 -5.72
C ASP A 47 -17.82 -38.44 -6.14
N VAL A 48 -17.24 -38.89 -7.26
CA VAL A 48 -16.03 -38.32 -7.84
C VAL A 48 -16.18 -36.85 -8.18
N LYS A 49 -17.35 -36.43 -8.68
CA LYS A 49 -17.58 -35.04 -9.07
C LYS A 49 -17.73 -34.13 -7.86
N ALA A 50 -18.33 -34.62 -6.78
CA ALA A 50 -18.36 -33.89 -5.51
C ALA A 50 -16.94 -33.67 -4.94
N HIS A 51 -16.03 -34.64 -5.07
CA HIS A 51 -14.63 -34.46 -4.66
C HIS A 51 -13.89 -33.42 -5.53
N LEU A 52 -14.15 -33.40 -6.84
CA LEU A 52 -13.62 -32.37 -7.74
C LEU A 52 -14.14 -30.98 -7.35
N LEU A 53 -15.44 -30.85 -7.08
CA LEU A 53 -16.05 -29.58 -6.66
C LEU A 53 -15.50 -29.09 -5.32
N MET A 54 -15.27 -29.97 -4.35
CA MET A 54 -14.62 -29.59 -3.09
C MET A 54 -13.21 -29.06 -3.33
N GLY A 55 -12.45 -29.68 -4.23
CA GLY A 55 -11.15 -29.17 -4.67
C GLY A 55 -11.26 -27.78 -5.30
N ASP A 56 -12.24 -27.56 -6.17
CA ASP A 56 -12.47 -26.26 -6.83
C ASP A 56 -12.85 -25.15 -5.83
N ILE A 57 -13.67 -25.48 -4.83
CA ILE A 57 -14.04 -24.55 -3.74
C ILE A 57 -12.81 -24.15 -2.92
N LEU A 58 -11.94 -25.10 -2.58
CA LEU A 58 -10.71 -24.84 -1.83
C LEU A 58 -9.68 -24.07 -2.65
N ALA A 59 -9.57 -24.38 -3.93
CA ALA A 59 -8.76 -23.64 -4.89
C ALA A 59 -9.22 -22.18 -5.01
N ALA A 60 -10.53 -21.91 -5.05
CA ALA A 60 -11.08 -20.55 -5.05
C ALA A 60 -10.75 -19.76 -3.78
N ARG A 61 -10.49 -20.46 -2.66
CA ARG A 61 -10.03 -19.89 -1.39
C ARG A 61 -8.50 -19.76 -1.28
N GLU A 62 -7.79 -20.06 -2.36
CA GLU A 62 -6.32 -20.12 -2.41
C GLU A 62 -5.70 -21.18 -1.48
N ASP A 63 -6.50 -22.14 -0.98
CA ASP A 63 -5.99 -23.29 -0.23
C ASP A 63 -5.59 -24.42 -1.21
N TRP A 64 -4.54 -24.14 -1.97
CA TRP A 64 -4.00 -25.04 -2.99
C TRP A 64 -3.52 -26.38 -2.42
N GLY A 65 -3.10 -26.39 -1.15
CA GLY A 65 -2.58 -27.58 -0.47
C GLY A 65 -3.69 -28.58 -0.15
N THR A 66 -4.81 -28.10 0.39
CA THR A 66 -5.97 -28.96 0.64
C THR A 66 -6.67 -29.32 -0.68
N ALA A 67 -6.72 -28.41 -1.66
CA ALA A 67 -7.26 -28.69 -2.99
C ALA A 67 -6.54 -29.86 -3.70
N ASP A 68 -5.20 -29.94 -3.65
CA ASP A 68 -4.43 -31.06 -4.23
C ASP A 68 -4.87 -32.42 -3.66
N GLN A 69 -5.16 -32.48 -2.36
CA GLN A 69 -5.58 -33.73 -1.70
C GLN A 69 -6.97 -34.17 -2.17
N TRP A 70 -7.90 -33.24 -2.36
CA TRP A 70 -9.24 -33.55 -2.88
C TRP A 70 -9.22 -33.99 -4.34
N TYR A 71 -8.39 -33.34 -5.17
CA TYR A 71 -8.20 -33.78 -6.56
C TYR A 71 -7.51 -35.14 -6.64
N GLN A 72 -6.55 -35.42 -5.75
CA GLN A 72 -5.94 -36.75 -5.64
C GLN A 72 -6.99 -37.82 -5.28
N ALA A 73 -7.86 -37.55 -4.30
CA ALA A 73 -8.92 -38.48 -3.94
C ALA A 73 -9.86 -38.74 -5.14
N ALA A 74 -10.26 -37.70 -5.87
CA ALA A 74 -11.03 -37.82 -7.11
C ALA A 74 -10.34 -38.69 -8.17
N GLU A 75 -9.02 -38.52 -8.33
CA GLU A 75 -8.20 -39.33 -9.25
C GLU A 75 -8.18 -40.81 -8.83
N GLU A 76 -7.97 -41.09 -7.53
CA GLU A 76 -7.96 -42.44 -6.96
C GLU A 76 -9.31 -43.16 -7.10
N MET A 77 -10.43 -42.42 -7.11
CA MET A 77 -11.77 -42.94 -7.35
C MET A 77 -12.14 -43.06 -8.85
N GLY A 78 -11.22 -42.73 -9.76
CA GLY A 78 -11.43 -42.89 -11.20
C GLY A 78 -11.95 -41.64 -11.92
N GLY A 79 -11.69 -40.44 -11.40
CA GLY A 79 -12.08 -39.15 -12.02
C GLY A 79 -11.42 -38.83 -13.37
N GLY A 80 -10.59 -39.73 -13.89
CA GLY A 80 -10.04 -39.65 -15.23
C GLY A 80 -9.10 -38.44 -15.42
N PRO A 81 -8.91 -38.00 -16.67
CA PRO A 81 -7.94 -36.94 -16.99
C PRO A 81 -8.31 -35.59 -16.35
N GLU A 82 -9.59 -35.34 -16.13
CA GLU A 82 -10.08 -34.09 -15.52
C GLU A 82 -9.54 -33.92 -14.09
N ALA A 83 -9.53 -34.98 -13.28
CA ALA A 83 -8.95 -34.94 -11.94
C ALA A 83 -7.43 -34.69 -11.98
N THR A 84 -6.72 -35.37 -12.88
CA THR A 84 -5.27 -35.22 -13.05
C THR A 84 -4.90 -33.80 -13.49
N GLU A 85 -5.65 -33.20 -14.42
CA GLU A 85 -5.43 -31.83 -14.90
C GLU A 85 -5.65 -30.79 -13.80
N ARG A 86 -6.76 -30.89 -13.05
CA ARG A 86 -7.05 -29.98 -11.93
C ARG A 86 -6.01 -30.08 -10.81
N ARG A 87 -5.57 -31.30 -10.49
CA ARG A 87 -4.49 -31.55 -9.53
C ARG A 87 -3.18 -30.89 -9.98
N ALA A 88 -2.80 -31.06 -11.25
CA ALA A 88 -1.61 -30.43 -11.81
C ALA A 88 -1.67 -28.90 -11.73
N ALA A 89 -2.83 -28.30 -12.00
CA ALA A 89 -3.05 -26.86 -11.88
C ALA A 89 -2.90 -26.38 -10.43
N ALA A 90 -3.49 -27.09 -9.45
CA ALA A 90 -3.35 -26.78 -8.02
C ALA A 90 -1.89 -26.83 -7.57
N ARG A 91 -1.13 -27.83 -8.01
CA ARG A 91 0.31 -27.94 -7.71
C ARG A 91 1.13 -26.82 -8.32
N ALA A 92 0.82 -26.40 -9.54
CA ALA A 92 1.48 -25.26 -10.17
C ALA A 92 1.25 -23.97 -9.35
N MET A 93 0.03 -23.76 -8.84
CA MET A 93 -0.24 -22.64 -7.94
C MET A 93 0.52 -22.76 -6.61
N LEU A 94 0.52 -23.95 -5.99
CA LEU A 94 1.28 -24.19 -4.76
C LEU A 94 2.78 -23.91 -4.94
N GLN A 95 3.38 -24.37 -6.05
CA GLN A 95 4.78 -24.10 -6.38
C GLN A 95 5.02 -22.62 -6.62
N ARG A 96 4.08 -21.91 -7.25
CA ARG A 96 4.18 -20.46 -7.45
C ARG A 96 4.16 -19.70 -6.12
N HIS A 97 3.27 -20.08 -5.20
CA HIS A 97 3.21 -19.51 -3.85
C HIS A 97 4.43 -19.90 -2.99
N ALA A 98 5.03 -21.06 -3.22
CA ALA A 98 6.25 -21.49 -2.52
C ALA A 98 7.53 -20.85 -3.09
N ALA A 99 7.59 -20.63 -4.42
CA ALA A 99 8.72 -19.99 -5.09
C ALA A 99 8.78 -18.48 -4.83
N PHE A 100 7.61 -17.89 -4.58
CA PHE A 100 7.48 -16.53 -4.06
C PHE A 100 6.77 -16.63 -2.73
N PRO A 101 7.45 -17.09 -1.65
CA PRO A 101 6.83 -17.02 -0.33
C PRO A 101 6.37 -15.56 -0.19
N PRO A 102 5.09 -15.31 0.15
CA PRO A 102 4.62 -13.96 0.36
C PRO A 102 5.66 -13.35 1.29
N VAL A 103 6.36 -12.30 0.83
CA VAL A 103 7.41 -11.63 1.61
C VAL A 103 6.80 -11.48 2.98
N GLU A 104 7.31 -12.29 3.92
CA GLU A 104 6.70 -12.47 5.22
C GLU A 104 6.85 -11.11 5.86
N SER A 105 5.83 -10.28 5.70
CA SER A 105 5.75 -8.97 6.28
C SER A 105 5.51 -9.26 7.73
N GLN A 106 6.58 -9.59 8.46
CA GLN A 106 6.62 -10.02 9.86
C GLN A 106 5.35 -9.55 10.60
N PRO A 107 4.30 -10.39 10.67
CA PRO A 107 3.03 -9.90 11.21
C PRO A 107 2.95 -10.14 12.72
N GLU A 108 3.85 -10.94 13.30
CA GLU A 108 3.66 -11.35 14.69
C GLU A 108 4.04 -10.29 15.73
N ASP A 109 4.99 -9.40 15.44
CA ASP A 109 5.42 -8.38 16.41
C ASP A 109 4.51 -7.15 16.47
N LEU A 110 3.80 -6.83 15.38
CA LEU A 110 2.83 -5.73 15.38
C LEU A 110 1.47 -6.16 15.94
N GLN A 111 1.04 -7.41 15.71
CA GLN A 111 -0.20 -7.95 16.28
C GLN A 111 -0.08 -8.16 17.80
N ARG A 112 1.07 -8.63 18.31
CA ARG A 112 1.33 -8.72 19.77
C ARG A 112 1.39 -7.36 20.43
N ARG A 113 1.97 -6.34 19.78
CA ARG A 113 1.99 -4.97 20.30
C ARG A 113 0.60 -4.33 20.33
N SER A 114 -0.24 -4.56 19.32
CA SER A 114 -1.59 -3.96 19.31
C SER A 114 -2.52 -4.58 20.36
N ASN A 115 -2.41 -5.90 20.59
CA ASN A 115 -3.19 -6.59 21.63
C ASN A 115 -2.70 -6.25 23.05
N ALA A 116 -1.39 -6.07 23.25
CA ALA A 116 -0.85 -5.58 24.53
C ALA A 116 -1.26 -4.13 24.82
N VAL A 117 -1.34 -3.28 23.79
CA VAL A 117 -1.80 -1.90 23.96
C VAL A 117 -3.32 -1.84 24.23
N ARG A 118 -4.13 -2.66 23.54
CA ARG A 118 -5.57 -2.77 23.80
C ARG A 118 -5.90 -3.31 25.19
N SER A 119 -5.13 -4.26 25.73
CA SER A 119 -5.35 -4.76 27.09
C SER A 119 -4.99 -3.72 28.16
N ILE A 120 -3.93 -2.93 27.94
CA ILE A 120 -3.56 -1.82 28.82
C ILE A 120 -4.62 -0.71 28.81
N PHE A 121 -5.17 -0.35 27.64
CA PHE A 121 -6.23 0.67 27.56
C PHE A 121 -7.58 0.20 28.14
N MET A 122 -7.94 -1.08 28.01
CA MET A 122 -9.15 -1.63 28.63
C MET A 122 -9.05 -1.70 30.16
N ALA A 123 -7.87 -2.03 30.71
CA ALA A 123 -7.64 -2.04 32.16
C ALA A 123 -7.65 -0.62 32.76
N ALA A 124 -7.14 0.38 32.05
CA ALA A 124 -7.21 1.77 32.49
C ALA A 124 -8.64 2.33 32.49
N GLY A 125 -9.45 1.95 31.50
CA GLY A 125 -10.85 2.37 31.39
C GLY A 125 -11.72 1.86 32.55
N THR A 126 -11.55 0.60 32.96
CA THR A 126 -12.32 0.02 34.08
C THR A 126 -11.98 0.66 35.42
N VAL A 127 -10.70 0.98 35.68
CA VAL A 127 -10.29 1.70 36.90
C VAL A 127 -10.87 3.12 36.93
N ALA A 128 -10.90 3.83 35.81
CA ALA A 128 -11.48 5.17 35.74
C ALA A 128 -13.00 5.17 36.00
N VAL A 129 -13.74 4.21 35.42
CA VAL A 129 -15.19 4.07 35.64
C VAL A 129 -15.50 3.67 37.09
N LEU A 130 -14.67 2.81 37.70
CA LEU A 130 -14.83 2.43 39.10
C LEU A 130 -14.53 3.61 40.04
N ALA A 131 -13.47 4.38 39.77
CA ALA A 131 -13.15 5.58 40.55
C ALA A 131 -14.25 6.65 40.43
N LEU A 132 -14.83 6.83 39.24
CA LEU A 132 -15.92 7.77 39.01
C LEU A 132 -17.20 7.34 39.75
N THR A 133 -17.53 6.05 39.74
CA THR A 133 -18.70 5.53 40.48
C THR A 133 -18.52 5.65 41.99
N ILE A 134 -17.32 5.36 42.53
CA ILE A 134 -17.00 5.57 43.94
C ILE A 134 -17.11 7.06 44.31
N ALA A 135 -16.57 7.95 43.48
CA ALA A 135 -16.66 9.40 43.70
C ALA A 135 -18.12 9.89 43.67
N LEU A 136 -18.93 9.38 42.75
CA LEU A 136 -20.35 9.72 42.65
C LEU A 136 -21.10 9.29 43.92
N VAL A 137 -20.91 8.06 44.38
CA VAL A 137 -21.51 7.57 45.63
C VAL A 137 -21.07 8.43 46.82
N ALA A 138 -19.78 8.78 46.92
CA ALA A 138 -19.29 9.63 48.00
C ALA A 138 -19.90 11.05 47.99
N VAL A 139 -20.23 11.61 46.83
CA VAL A 139 -20.92 12.90 46.73
C VAL A 139 -22.38 12.79 47.18
N PHE A 140 -23.08 11.73 46.80
CA PHE A 140 -24.50 11.52 47.16
C PHE A 140 -24.70 11.01 48.59
N SER A 141 -23.69 10.40 49.22
CA SER A 141 -23.75 9.93 50.61
C SER A 141 -23.36 11.00 51.64
N ARG A 142 -23.05 12.24 51.23
CA ARG A 142 -22.80 13.31 52.20
C ARG A 142 -24.12 13.77 52.84
N PRO A 143 -24.30 13.61 54.17
CA PRO A 143 -25.45 14.17 54.86
C PRO A 143 -25.43 15.69 54.72
N ALA A 144 -26.56 16.27 54.31
CA ALA A 144 -26.69 17.69 54.07
C ALA A 144 -26.29 18.50 55.32
N PRO A 145 -25.30 19.41 55.22
CA PRO A 145 -25.03 20.34 56.29
C PRO A 145 -26.21 21.32 56.40
N MET A 146 -26.75 21.42 57.62
CA MET A 146 -27.82 22.34 58.01
C MET A 146 -27.36 23.79 57.76
N SER A 147 -27.81 24.39 56.67
CA SER A 147 -27.45 25.76 56.29
C SER A 147 -28.10 26.77 57.21
N THR A 148 -27.30 27.43 58.06
CA THR A 148 -27.69 28.63 58.79
C THR A 148 -27.60 29.83 57.86
N THR A 149 -28.71 30.54 57.71
CA THR A 149 -28.90 31.73 56.87
C THR A 149 -27.98 32.88 57.28
N ARG A 150 -27.16 33.43 56.36
CA ARG A 150 -26.69 34.82 56.49
C ARG A 150 -26.65 35.53 55.14
N ARG A 151 -27.43 36.61 55.11
CA ARG A 151 -27.75 37.56 54.04
C ARG A 151 -26.76 38.72 54.03
N THR A 152 -26.34 39.20 52.85
CA THR A 152 -25.93 40.57 52.46
C THR A 152 -25.08 40.46 51.17
N ARG A 153 -25.03 41.38 50.20
CA ARG A 153 -25.81 42.50 49.64
C ARG A 153 -25.03 42.90 48.37
N PRO A 154 -25.65 43.28 47.24
CA PRO A 154 -24.95 43.56 45.96
C PRO A 154 -24.64 45.05 45.78
N THR A 155 -23.67 45.39 44.90
CA THR A 155 -23.54 46.55 43.94
C THR A 155 -22.05 46.82 43.57
N PRO A 156 -21.68 47.65 42.56
CA PRO A 156 -21.60 47.30 41.12
C PRO A 156 -20.30 47.81 40.41
N ASP A 157 -20.23 47.57 39.09
CA ASP A 157 -19.55 48.28 37.98
C ASP A 157 -18.27 49.11 38.19
N VAL A 158 -17.24 48.87 37.33
CA VAL A 158 -16.46 49.94 36.68
C VAL A 158 -16.00 49.51 35.27
N VAL A 159 -16.38 50.33 34.29
CA VAL A 159 -15.94 50.43 32.89
C VAL A 159 -14.75 51.40 32.79
N SER A 160 -13.75 51.15 31.93
CA SER A 160 -12.91 52.16 31.24
C SER A 160 -11.93 51.44 30.28
N SER A 161 -12.08 51.50 28.96
CA SER A 161 -11.72 52.56 27.98
C SER A 161 -10.23 52.65 27.59
N THR A 162 -9.99 52.44 26.29
CA THR A 162 -8.82 52.69 25.42
C THR A 162 -8.42 54.19 25.39
N PRO A 163 -7.25 54.65 24.86
CA PRO A 163 -6.90 54.58 23.43
C PRO A 163 -5.40 54.52 23.03
N ALA A 164 -5.21 54.33 21.71
CA ALA A 164 -3.97 54.30 20.93
C ALA A 164 -3.35 55.68 20.62
N THR A 165 -2.06 55.72 20.25
CA THR A 165 -1.28 56.81 19.56
C THR A 165 0.18 56.30 19.47
N ARG A 166 1.04 56.45 18.46
CA ARG A 166 1.03 57.02 17.09
C ARG A 166 2.37 56.67 16.42
N ALA A 167 2.35 56.61 15.10
CA ALA A 167 3.47 56.37 14.18
C ALA A 167 4.58 57.45 14.21
N GLY A 168 5.78 57.06 13.77
CA GLY A 168 6.88 57.97 13.45
C GLY A 168 7.99 57.31 12.61
N LEU A 169 7.91 57.45 11.29
CA LEU A 169 9.05 57.42 10.34
C LEU A 169 9.58 58.86 10.19
N PRO A 170 10.87 59.07 9.88
CA PRO A 170 11.22 59.54 8.52
C PRO A 170 12.61 59.06 8.00
N PRO A 171 12.97 59.40 6.74
CA PRO A 171 13.94 58.66 5.91
C PRO A 171 15.25 59.40 5.58
N GLY A 172 16.19 58.67 4.97
CA GLY A 172 16.98 59.16 3.83
C GLY A 172 18.48 59.39 4.05
N ARG A 173 19.32 58.72 3.25
CA ARG A 173 20.48 59.34 2.58
C ARG A 173 21.03 58.50 1.41
N PRO A 174 21.62 59.13 0.37
CA PRO A 174 21.83 58.53 -0.94
C PRO A 174 23.29 58.17 -1.26
N GLY A 175 23.45 57.24 -2.23
CA GLY A 175 24.33 57.37 -3.41
C GLY A 175 25.84 57.28 -3.23
N THR A 176 26.46 56.29 -3.88
CA THR A 176 27.75 56.52 -4.57
C THR A 176 27.92 55.55 -5.75
N GLN A 177 27.94 56.13 -6.94
CA GLN A 177 28.43 55.54 -8.19
C GLN A 177 29.95 55.41 -8.14
N GLY A 178 30.47 54.37 -8.78
CA GLY A 178 31.89 54.22 -9.10
C GLY A 178 32.03 53.22 -10.24
N ALA A 179 31.97 53.73 -11.47
CA ALA A 179 32.44 53.02 -12.65
C ALA A 179 33.96 53.19 -12.73
N ASP A 180 34.67 52.12 -13.08
CA ASP A 180 35.94 52.26 -13.78
C ASP A 180 36.16 51.06 -14.70
N ALA A 181 36.37 51.38 -15.97
CA ALA A 181 36.80 50.48 -17.03
C ALA A 181 38.27 50.78 -17.33
N GLY A 182 39.08 49.75 -17.44
CA GLY A 182 40.48 49.86 -17.87
C GLY A 182 41.00 48.52 -18.37
N PRO A 183 41.56 48.44 -19.60
CA PRO A 183 41.99 47.20 -20.22
C PRO A 183 43.45 46.87 -19.86
N GLY A 184 43.78 45.58 -19.78
CA GLY A 184 45.15 45.13 -19.49
C GLY A 184 45.41 43.74 -20.04
N SER A 185 46.22 43.68 -21.10
CA SER A 185 46.63 42.51 -21.84
C SER A 185 47.71 41.69 -21.12
N GLY A 186 47.55 40.36 -21.14
CA GLY A 186 48.62 39.38 -21.38
C GLY A 186 49.72 39.16 -20.34
N THR A 187 49.71 38.00 -19.67
CA THR A 187 50.91 37.12 -19.58
C THR A 187 50.53 35.67 -19.23
N SER A 188 51.31 34.74 -19.77
CA SER A 188 51.16 33.28 -19.77
C SER A 188 51.30 32.58 -18.39
N PRO A 189 50.91 31.29 -18.28
CA PRO A 189 50.64 30.63 -17.01
C PRO A 189 51.88 29.95 -16.40
N ALA A 190 52.07 30.14 -15.09
CA ALA A 190 52.92 29.29 -14.27
C ALA A 190 52.09 28.13 -13.70
N ALA A 191 52.55 26.90 -13.95
CA ALA A 191 51.94 25.67 -13.47
C ALA A 191 51.81 25.65 -11.94
N ARG A 192 50.57 25.67 -11.45
CA ARG A 192 50.23 25.48 -10.04
C ARG A 192 49.86 24.02 -9.83
N ALA A 193 50.62 23.35 -8.96
CA ALA A 193 50.34 21.99 -8.54
C ALA A 193 48.90 21.83 -8.01
N PRO A 194 48.24 20.69 -8.26
CA PRO A 194 46.88 20.46 -7.77
C PRO A 194 46.89 20.33 -6.25
N GLY A 195 46.18 21.22 -5.57
CA GLY A 195 45.85 21.06 -4.15
C GLY A 195 44.92 19.85 -3.97
N PRO A 196 44.98 19.15 -2.82
CA PRO A 196 44.12 18.01 -2.54
C PRO A 196 42.65 18.44 -2.62
N ALA A 197 41.88 17.71 -3.43
CA ALA A 197 40.45 17.93 -3.58
C ALA A 197 39.75 17.81 -2.21
N PRO A 198 38.76 18.67 -1.91
CA PRO A 198 37.94 18.50 -0.72
C PRO A 198 37.24 17.15 -0.78
N ALA A 199 37.40 16.36 0.28
CA ALA A 199 36.76 15.05 0.43
C ALA A 199 35.25 15.19 0.24
N THR A 200 34.72 14.49 -0.75
CA THR A 200 33.29 14.32 -0.97
C THR A 200 32.70 13.68 0.29
N PRO A 201 31.59 14.21 0.86
CA PRO A 201 30.96 13.57 2.01
C PRO A 201 30.50 12.17 1.59
N ALA A 202 31.00 11.17 2.32
CA ALA A 202 30.65 9.77 2.13
C ALA A 202 29.14 9.60 2.30
N GLY A 203 28.44 9.40 1.18
CA GLY A 203 27.03 9.07 1.14
C GLY A 203 26.80 7.70 1.76
N SER A 204 26.04 7.71 2.85
CA SER A 204 25.56 6.55 3.59
C SER A 204 24.85 5.53 2.67
N GLY A 205 25.20 4.26 2.84
CA GLY A 205 24.34 3.12 2.45
C GLY A 205 24.44 2.67 1.01
N ARG A 206 25.63 2.23 0.54
CA ARG A 206 25.69 1.35 -0.63
C ARG A 206 25.07 0.00 -0.26
N LEU A 207 23.76 -0.15 -0.50
CA LEU A 207 23.18 -1.47 -0.75
C LEU A 207 24.02 -2.13 -1.83
N MET A 208 24.46 -3.38 -1.60
CA MET A 208 25.10 -4.22 -2.61
C MET A 208 24.19 -4.26 -3.83
N THR A 209 24.50 -3.41 -4.80
CA THR A 209 23.74 -3.26 -6.03
C THR A 209 24.42 -4.19 -7.01
N ALA A 210 23.69 -5.22 -7.44
CA ALA A 210 24.09 -5.97 -8.62
C ALA A 210 24.39 -4.96 -9.75
N PRO A 211 25.39 -5.23 -10.61
CA PRO A 211 25.70 -4.33 -11.71
C PRO A 211 24.45 -4.13 -12.56
N ALA A 212 24.05 -2.87 -12.74
CA ALA A 212 22.89 -2.51 -13.55
C ALA A 212 23.06 -3.06 -14.97
N THR A 213 22.07 -3.82 -15.41
CA THR A 213 21.99 -4.37 -16.77
C THR A 213 21.69 -3.28 -17.79
N ASP A 214 21.86 -3.56 -19.08
CA ASP A 214 21.53 -2.59 -20.13
C ASP A 214 20.02 -2.27 -20.17
N GLN A 215 19.15 -3.24 -19.82
CA GLN A 215 17.71 -3.01 -19.69
C GLN A 215 17.38 -2.07 -18.53
N ASP A 216 18.03 -2.25 -17.38
CA ASP A 216 17.86 -1.34 -16.23
C ASP A 216 18.19 0.10 -16.63
N ARG A 217 19.26 0.30 -17.42
CA ARG A 217 19.69 1.62 -17.89
C ARG A 217 18.70 2.25 -18.85
N VAL A 218 18.19 1.49 -19.82
CA VAL A 218 17.21 1.99 -20.79
C VAL A 218 15.92 2.43 -20.09
N ILE A 219 15.40 1.60 -19.19
CA ILE A 219 14.19 1.93 -18.41
C ILE A 219 14.46 3.12 -17.48
N ALA A 220 15.59 3.12 -16.76
CA ALA A 220 15.94 4.22 -15.85
C ALA A 220 16.10 5.55 -16.60
N GLN A 221 16.68 5.54 -17.81
CA GLN A 221 16.81 6.72 -18.66
C GLN A 221 15.44 7.25 -19.11
N ALA A 222 14.55 6.37 -19.57
CA ALA A 222 13.21 6.75 -19.99
C ALA A 222 12.40 7.38 -18.85
N VAL A 223 12.51 6.82 -17.64
CA VAL A 223 11.80 7.32 -16.46
C VAL A 223 12.43 8.61 -15.94
N SER A 224 13.76 8.73 -15.99
CA SER A 224 14.49 9.95 -15.60
C SER A 224 14.18 11.14 -16.51
N ALA A 225 13.72 10.90 -17.74
CA ALA A 225 13.29 11.95 -18.67
C ALA A 225 11.94 12.58 -18.29
N LEU A 226 11.20 11.97 -17.34
CA LEU A 226 9.95 12.53 -16.83
C LEU A 226 10.22 13.72 -15.89
N THR A 227 9.21 14.59 -15.81
CA THR A 227 9.17 15.72 -14.88
C THR A 227 7.93 15.62 -14.00
N TRP A 228 8.07 15.98 -12.74
CA TRP A 228 6.96 16.17 -11.82
C TRP A 228 6.09 17.36 -12.26
N PRO A 229 4.82 17.47 -11.81
CA PRO A 229 3.94 18.58 -12.19
C PRO A 229 4.44 19.97 -11.81
N ASN A 230 5.34 20.08 -10.83
CA ASN A 230 6.01 21.33 -10.46
C ASN A 230 7.25 21.66 -11.32
N GLY A 231 7.53 20.87 -12.36
CA GLY A 231 8.66 21.04 -13.27
C GLY A 231 9.97 20.40 -12.80
N VAL A 232 10.01 19.81 -11.61
CA VAL A 232 11.22 19.14 -11.10
C VAL A 232 11.48 17.87 -11.89
N SER A 233 12.70 17.71 -12.41
CA SER A 233 13.10 16.50 -13.14
C SER A 233 13.22 15.29 -12.21
N MET A 234 12.88 14.11 -12.71
CA MET A 234 13.12 12.84 -12.02
C MET A 234 14.56 12.32 -12.19
N ALA A 235 15.42 13.04 -12.90
CA ALA A 235 16.77 12.59 -13.22
C ALA A 235 17.63 12.37 -11.96
N GLY A 236 18.30 11.22 -11.89
CA GLY A 236 19.20 10.85 -10.78
C GLY A 236 18.49 10.33 -9.52
N GLU A 237 17.16 10.29 -9.52
CA GLU A 237 16.36 9.84 -8.38
C GLU A 237 15.63 8.51 -8.62
N VAL A 238 15.99 7.82 -9.71
CA VAL A 238 15.35 6.57 -10.15
C VAL A 238 16.33 5.41 -10.02
N SER A 239 15.86 4.32 -9.43
CA SER A 239 16.54 3.03 -9.38
C SER A 239 15.65 1.97 -10.00
N VAL A 240 16.20 1.18 -10.92
CA VAL A 240 15.51 0.13 -11.65
C VAL A 240 16.25 -1.18 -11.44
N MET A 241 15.48 -2.24 -11.22
CA MET A 241 15.97 -3.61 -11.20
C MET A 241 14.99 -4.49 -11.99
N MET A 242 15.46 -5.00 -13.12
CA MET A 242 14.70 -5.84 -14.03
C MET A 242 15.16 -7.30 -13.93
N ASP A 243 14.20 -8.21 -13.80
CA ASP A 243 14.40 -9.63 -14.04
C ASP A 243 14.02 -9.94 -15.52
N PRO A 244 15.01 -10.19 -16.39
CA PRO A 244 14.76 -10.44 -17.81
C PRO A 244 14.02 -11.76 -18.06
N TYR A 245 14.14 -12.74 -17.17
CA TYR A 245 13.52 -14.06 -17.34
C TYR A 245 12.04 -14.02 -17.03
N GLN A 246 11.67 -13.30 -15.97
CA GLN A 246 10.28 -13.17 -15.55
C GLN A 246 9.56 -12.00 -16.23
N GLY A 247 10.32 -11.06 -16.81
CA GLY A 247 9.75 -9.81 -17.31
C GLY A 247 9.26 -8.91 -16.17
N TYR A 248 9.88 -9.00 -14.99
CA TYR A 248 9.42 -8.31 -13.80
C TYR A 248 10.37 -7.17 -13.41
N CYS A 249 9.83 -5.97 -13.25
CA CYS A 249 10.60 -4.76 -12.97
C CYS A 249 10.24 -4.19 -11.59
N VAL A 250 11.24 -3.94 -10.75
CA VAL A 250 11.09 -3.14 -9.53
C VAL A 250 11.68 -1.76 -9.78
N LEU A 251 10.85 -0.74 -9.65
CA LEU A 251 11.23 0.65 -9.90
C LEU A 251 11.01 1.47 -8.63
N THR A 252 12.08 2.11 -8.16
CA THR A 252 12.04 3.02 -7.02
C THR A 252 12.34 4.43 -7.49
N PHE A 253 11.54 5.41 -7.07
CA PHE A 253 11.77 6.82 -7.36
C PHE A 253 11.55 7.69 -6.11
N ARG A 254 12.15 8.88 -6.07
CA ARG A 254 11.97 9.82 -4.97
C ARG A 254 10.91 10.87 -5.29
N ILE A 255 10.14 11.22 -4.26
CA ILE A 255 9.15 12.30 -4.28
C ILE A 255 9.88 13.59 -3.87
N PRO A 256 9.87 14.64 -4.70
CA PRO A 256 10.50 15.90 -4.35
C PRO A 256 9.73 16.56 -3.20
N ASP A 257 10.48 17.17 -2.29
CA ASP A 257 9.98 17.89 -1.11
C ASP A 257 9.26 19.21 -1.47
N THR A 258 9.41 19.67 -2.70
CA THR A 258 8.76 20.87 -3.26
C THR A 258 7.32 20.64 -3.72
N LEU A 259 6.79 19.41 -3.63
CA LEU A 259 5.40 19.13 -4.00
C LEU A 259 4.43 19.62 -2.91
N PRO A 260 3.29 20.21 -3.30
CA PRO A 260 2.30 20.67 -2.33
C PRO A 260 1.66 19.47 -1.60
N GLU A 261 1.75 19.48 -0.27
CA GLU A 261 1.23 18.40 0.58
C GLU A 261 -0.26 18.12 0.36
N GLY A 262 -1.05 19.17 0.05
CA GLY A 262 -2.50 19.13 -0.16
C GLY A 262 -3.02 18.16 -1.23
N ARG A 263 -2.17 17.72 -2.16
CA ARG A 263 -2.52 16.77 -3.23
C ARG A 263 -1.43 15.74 -3.48
N LEU A 264 -0.66 15.43 -2.43
CA LEU A 264 0.53 14.60 -2.59
C LEU A 264 0.17 13.19 -3.08
N TYR A 265 -0.85 12.57 -2.50
CA TYR A 265 -1.29 11.22 -2.90
C TYR A 265 -1.70 11.16 -4.37
N GLU A 266 -2.60 12.05 -4.80
CA GLU A 266 -3.09 12.08 -6.19
C GLU A 266 -1.96 12.37 -7.18
N THR A 267 -1.07 13.30 -6.83
CA THR A 267 0.08 13.67 -7.66
C THR A 267 1.04 12.49 -7.81
N VAL A 268 1.36 11.79 -6.72
CA VAL A 268 2.23 10.60 -6.75
C VAL A 268 1.57 9.48 -7.53
N LEU A 269 0.26 9.27 -7.39
CA LEU A 269 -0.47 8.23 -8.10
C LEU A 269 -0.49 8.48 -9.63
N GLN A 270 -0.72 9.73 -10.05
CA GLN A 270 -0.66 10.12 -11.46
C GLN A 270 0.76 10.00 -12.00
N GLN A 271 1.77 10.44 -11.25
CA GLN A 271 3.16 10.31 -11.65
C GLN A 271 3.58 8.84 -11.76
N ALA A 272 3.16 8.00 -10.81
CA ALA A 272 3.39 6.56 -10.84
C ALA A 272 2.82 5.93 -12.11
N TYR A 273 1.66 6.37 -12.58
CA TYR A 273 1.11 5.93 -13.86
C TYR A 273 1.98 6.35 -15.06
N GLN A 274 2.48 7.60 -15.09
CA GLN A 274 3.40 8.05 -16.14
C GLN A 274 4.72 7.27 -16.14
N VAL A 275 5.24 6.96 -14.96
CA VAL A 275 6.44 6.10 -14.78
C VAL A 275 6.22 4.72 -15.38
N VAL A 276 5.04 4.11 -15.16
CA VAL A 276 4.67 2.82 -15.75
C VAL A 276 4.63 2.90 -17.26
N LEU A 277 3.98 3.92 -17.83
CA LEU A 277 3.89 4.09 -19.28
C LEU A 277 5.28 4.25 -19.91
N ALA A 278 6.15 5.07 -19.30
CA ALA A 278 7.52 5.26 -19.76
C ALA A 278 8.33 3.95 -19.72
N ALA A 279 8.24 3.20 -18.63
CA ALA A 279 8.94 1.92 -18.48
C ALA A 279 8.46 0.87 -19.51
N LEU A 280 7.14 0.76 -19.70
CA LEU A 280 6.53 -0.19 -20.66
C LEU A 280 6.83 0.16 -22.12
N ALA A 281 7.01 1.45 -22.43
CA ALA A 281 7.39 1.93 -23.76
C ALA A 281 8.89 1.75 -24.03
N ALA A 282 9.73 1.87 -23.00
CA ALA A 282 11.18 1.74 -23.12
C ALA A 282 11.63 0.30 -23.40
N ASP A 283 10.95 -0.69 -22.79
CA ASP A 283 11.26 -2.10 -23.01
C ASP A 283 9.98 -2.94 -23.11
N GLY A 284 9.85 -3.67 -24.22
CA GLY A 284 8.72 -4.57 -24.52
C GLY A 284 8.69 -5.84 -23.66
N SER A 285 9.81 -6.24 -23.05
CA SER A 285 9.90 -7.45 -22.23
C SER A 285 9.27 -7.28 -20.84
N VAL A 286 9.03 -6.03 -20.40
CA VAL A 286 8.40 -5.74 -19.11
C VAL A 286 6.95 -6.23 -19.13
N ARG A 287 6.63 -7.21 -18.30
CA ARG A 287 5.29 -7.81 -18.10
C ARG A 287 4.63 -7.34 -16.81
N GLY A 288 5.41 -7.22 -15.74
CA GLY A 288 4.95 -6.79 -14.41
C GLY A 288 5.85 -5.73 -13.80
N LEU A 289 5.26 -4.82 -13.00
CA LEU A 289 6.00 -3.75 -12.33
C LEU A 289 5.60 -3.66 -10.85
N THR A 290 6.60 -3.47 -9.98
CA THR A 290 6.43 -2.90 -8.64
C THR A 290 7.00 -1.50 -8.62
N LEU A 291 6.19 -0.54 -8.17
CA LEU A 291 6.60 0.84 -7.95
C LEU A 291 6.80 1.10 -6.47
N ARG A 292 7.85 1.86 -6.14
CA ARG A 292 8.13 2.37 -4.80
C ARG A 292 8.44 3.85 -4.88
N ALA A 293 7.64 4.68 -4.22
CA ALA A 293 7.94 6.09 -4.09
C ALA A 293 8.50 6.38 -2.68
N LEU A 294 9.65 7.04 -2.61
CA LEU A 294 10.31 7.42 -1.38
C LEU A 294 10.03 8.89 -1.06
N TYR A 295 9.58 9.18 0.15
CA TYR A 295 9.36 10.55 0.64
C TYR A 295 10.36 10.86 1.74
N THR A 296 11.01 12.01 1.65
CA THR A 296 11.88 12.51 2.71
C THR A 296 11.15 13.63 3.44
N SER A 297 10.79 13.39 4.70
CA SER A 297 10.11 14.40 5.50
C SER A 297 11.06 15.58 5.79
N PRO A 298 10.66 16.83 5.54
CA PRO A 298 11.41 18.01 5.95
C PRO A 298 11.33 18.15 7.48
N GLY A 299 12.24 17.48 8.18
CA GLY A 299 12.31 17.54 9.64
C GLY A 299 12.83 18.92 10.10
N ALA A 300 12.01 19.68 10.83
CA ALA A 300 12.43 20.95 11.43
C ALA A 300 13.48 20.78 12.55
N ASN A 301 13.56 19.59 13.17
CA ASN A 301 14.48 19.28 14.28
C ASN A 301 14.79 17.76 14.45
N ARG A 302 14.38 16.90 13.51
CA ARG A 302 14.75 15.47 13.48
C ARG A 302 15.58 15.21 12.24
N ALA A 303 16.57 14.32 12.34
CA ALA A 303 17.33 13.82 11.20
C ALA A 303 16.36 13.48 10.05
N GLN A 304 16.66 13.94 8.83
CA GLN A 304 15.84 13.67 7.65
C GLN A 304 15.52 12.18 7.57
N GLN A 305 14.24 11.82 7.72
CA GLN A 305 13.80 10.44 7.60
C GLN A 305 13.24 10.25 6.20
N THR A 306 13.86 9.32 5.47
CA THR A 306 13.33 8.85 4.19
C THR A 306 12.49 7.61 4.46
N VAL A 307 11.21 7.68 4.10
CA VAL A 307 10.24 6.61 4.27
C VAL A 307 9.68 6.21 2.91
N GLN A 308 9.26 4.95 2.76
CA GLN A 308 8.47 4.55 1.61
C GLN A 308 7.06 5.12 1.77
N ALA A 309 6.67 6.03 0.89
CA ALA A 309 5.37 6.68 0.91
C ALA A 309 4.31 5.88 0.15
N PHE A 310 4.71 5.30 -0.98
CA PHE A 310 3.80 4.62 -1.89
C PHE A 310 4.40 3.30 -2.34
N ARG A 311 3.56 2.27 -2.44
CA ARG A 311 3.86 1.01 -3.12
C ARG A 311 2.68 0.66 -4.00
N ALA A 312 2.93 0.24 -5.23
CA ALA A 312 1.88 -0.36 -6.06
C ALA A 312 2.46 -1.40 -7.01
N ASN A 313 1.62 -2.34 -7.42
CA ASN A 313 1.95 -3.33 -8.42
C ASN A 313 1.02 -3.16 -9.61
N THR A 314 1.50 -3.43 -10.82
CA THR A 314 0.66 -3.46 -12.02
C THR A 314 1.28 -4.36 -13.08
N THR A 315 0.54 -4.62 -14.16
CA THR A 315 1.01 -5.41 -15.30
C THR A 315 0.81 -4.66 -16.62
N ARG A 316 1.58 -5.03 -17.65
CA ARG A 316 1.39 -4.48 -19.00
C ARG A 316 -0.06 -4.69 -19.48
N GLN A 317 -0.63 -5.87 -19.24
CA GLN A 317 -1.99 -6.19 -19.63
C GLN A 317 -2.99 -5.28 -18.94
N THR A 318 -2.89 -5.12 -17.61
CA THR A 318 -3.76 -4.23 -16.82
C THR A 318 -3.73 -2.79 -17.34
N VAL A 319 -2.54 -2.28 -17.68
CA VAL A 319 -2.38 -0.91 -18.19
C VAL A 319 -2.98 -0.74 -19.59
N ALA A 320 -2.76 -1.72 -20.48
CA ALA A 320 -3.35 -1.70 -21.83
C ALA A 320 -4.89 -1.75 -21.77
N ASP A 321 -5.42 -2.65 -20.95
CA ASP A 321 -6.84 -2.83 -20.68
C ASP A 321 -7.49 -1.58 -20.09
N PHE A 322 -6.76 -0.88 -19.20
CA PHE A 322 -7.21 0.36 -18.59
C PHE A 322 -7.28 1.50 -19.59
N ALA A 323 -6.20 1.71 -20.36
CA ALA A 323 -6.08 2.80 -21.32
C ALA A 323 -7.19 2.77 -22.40
N ALA A 324 -7.72 1.59 -22.73
CA ALA A 324 -8.81 1.42 -23.68
C ALA A 324 -10.20 1.76 -23.11
N ARG A 325 -10.39 1.71 -21.78
CA ARG A 325 -11.74 1.65 -21.18
C ARG A 325 -12.03 2.72 -20.13
N HIS A 326 -11.02 3.34 -19.55
CA HIS A 326 -11.21 4.20 -18.38
C HIS A 326 -10.49 5.54 -18.52
N PRO A 327 -11.07 6.63 -17.97
CA PRO A 327 -10.39 7.92 -17.89
C PRO A 327 -9.24 7.88 -16.88
N VAL A 328 -8.18 8.64 -17.16
CA VAL A 328 -7.03 8.78 -16.25
C VAL A 328 -7.38 9.75 -15.11
N ASN A 329 -7.84 9.21 -13.98
CA ASN A 329 -8.06 9.95 -12.74
C ASN A 329 -7.69 9.08 -11.52
N ALA A 330 -7.53 9.71 -10.34
CA ALA A 330 -7.03 9.03 -9.15
C ALA A 330 -7.88 7.83 -8.73
N GLN A 331 -9.22 7.96 -8.79
CA GLN A 331 -10.13 6.87 -8.47
C GLN A 331 -9.93 5.68 -9.40
N SER A 332 -9.93 5.93 -10.72
CA SER A 332 -9.82 4.87 -11.73
C SER A 332 -8.43 4.22 -11.70
N LEU A 333 -7.37 5.00 -11.47
CA LEU A 333 -6.02 4.46 -11.30
C LEU A 333 -5.92 3.56 -10.07
N THR A 334 -6.48 3.97 -8.94
CA THR A 334 -6.48 3.15 -7.70
C THR A 334 -7.27 1.87 -7.90
N THR A 335 -8.45 1.93 -8.53
CA THR A 335 -9.32 0.76 -8.69
C THR A 335 -8.80 -0.23 -9.74
N TYR A 336 -8.35 0.26 -10.90
CA TYR A 336 -8.11 -0.62 -12.06
C TYR A 336 -6.63 -0.87 -12.36
N VAL A 337 -5.74 0.10 -12.09
CA VAL A 337 -4.31 -0.04 -12.42
C VAL A 337 -3.50 -0.47 -11.22
N PHE A 338 -3.83 0.08 -10.06
CA PHE A 338 -3.09 -0.06 -8.82
C PHE A 338 -4.00 -0.57 -7.69
N ALA A 339 -4.79 -1.62 -7.96
CA ALA A 339 -5.75 -2.18 -7.00
C ALA A 339 -5.11 -2.55 -5.64
N THR A 340 -3.81 -2.91 -5.65
CA THR A 340 -3.04 -3.23 -4.46
C THR A 340 -2.14 -2.07 -3.99
N ALA A 341 -2.48 -0.83 -4.34
CA ALA A 341 -1.74 0.33 -3.89
C ALA A 341 -1.79 0.45 -2.37
N TRP A 342 -0.63 0.73 -1.78
CA TRP A 342 -0.49 1.05 -0.37
C TRP A 342 0.13 2.43 -0.23
N TRP A 343 -0.48 3.26 0.61
CA TRP A 343 0.03 4.55 1.04
C TRP A 343 0.45 4.49 2.51
N ASN A 344 1.61 5.06 2.82
CA ASN A 344 2.10 5.14 4.18
C ASN A 344 1.33 6.21 4.97
N PRO A 345 0.59 5.85 6.03
CA PRO A 345 -0.21 6.80 6.79
C PRO A 345 0.61 7.86 7.54
N ALA A 346 1.93 7.67 7.67
CA ALA A 346 2.83 8.68 8.24
C ALA A 346 3.18 9.81 7.25
N VAL A 347 2.85 9.66 5.97
CA VAL A 347 3.11 10.68 4.94
C VAL A 347 1.82 11.49 4.71
N PRO A 348 1.88 12.84 4.77
CA PRO A 348 0.72 13.69 4.56
C PRO A 348 0.01 13.38 3.24
N THR A 349 -1.31 13.18 3.29
CA THR A 349 -2.15 12.99 2.09
C THR A 349 -2.74 14.30 1.58
N GLY A 350 -2.78 15.33 2.43
CA GLY A 350 -3.27 16.66 2.08
C GLY A 350 -4.78 16.86 2.15
N GLN A 351 -5.53 15.91 2.71
CA GLN A 351 -6.98 16.03 2.88
C GLN A 351 -7.40 16.93 4.04
#